data_AF-A0A3P7NC42-F1
#
_entry.id   AF-A0A3P7NC42-F1
#
_cell.length_a   1.000
_cell.length_b   1.000
_cell.length_c   1.000
_cell.angle_alpha   90.00
_cell.angle_beta   90.00
_cell.angle_gamma   90.00
#
_symmetry.space_group_name_H-M   'P 1'
#
loop_
_entity.id
_entity.type
_entity.pdbx_description
1 polymer ?
#
loop_
_entity_poly.entity_id
_entity_poly.type
_entity_poly.pdbx_seq_one_letter_code
_entity_poly.pdbx_strand_id
1 'polypeptide(L)'
;MCGGTLETIPCSHVGHIFRARSPYSWRVNTSNPLRHNLLRLAEVLLDDYKYFYFARVNFQTVGRTYRLFPLLLSLSLSGLPQTPGFPTQRPPHTHHSSS
;
A
#
# COMPACT_ATOMS: atom_id res chain seq x y z
N MET A 1 5.42 -13.53 -0.22
CA MET A 1 4.66 -13.69 -1.48
C MET A 1 5.16 -14.95 -2.19
N CYS A 2 4.22 -15.82 -2.58
CA CYS A 2 4.27 -17.04 -3.43
C CYS A 2 5.49 -17.99 -3.43
N GLY A 3 6.53 -17.78 -2.62
CA GLY A 3 7.67 -18.69 -2.48
C GLY A 3 8.83 -18.48 -3.47
N GLY A 4 8.76 -17.49 -4.37
CA GLY A 4 9.85 -17.15 -5.29
C GLY A 4 10.87 -16.17 -4.71
N THR A 5 12.08 -16.14 -5.29
CA THR A 5 13.16 -15.20 -4.96
C THR A 5 13.47 -14.27 -6.15
N LEU A 6 14.07 -13.11 -5.85
CA LEU A 6 14.50 -12.12 -6.84
C LEU A 6 16.01 -11.87 -6.65
N GLU A 7 16.81 -12.11 -7.68
CA GLU A 7 18.27 -12.00 -7.63
C GLU A 7 18.79 -11.10 -8.75
N THR A 8 19.82 -10.30 -8.45
CA THR A 8 20.57 -9.53 -9.46
C THR A 8 21.91 -10.21 -9.68
N ILE A 9 22.11 -10.81 -10.86
CA ILE A 9 23.31 -11.60 -11.17
C ILE A 9 24.40 -10.70 -11.76
N PRO A 10 25.51 -10.44 -11.06
CA PRO A 10 26.51 -9.44 -11.50
C PRO A 10 27.26 -9.86 -12.77
N CYS A 11 27.37 -11.16 -13.07
CA CYS A 11 28.05 -11.66 -14.27
C CYS A 11 27.18 -11.61 -15.54
N SER A 12 25.89 -11.30 -15.41
CA SER A 12 24.95 -11.24 -16.54
C SER A 12 24.72 -9.79 -16.95
N HIS A 13 25.39 -9.34 -18.00
CA HIS A 13 25.34 -7.95 -18.45
C HIS A 13 24.38 -7.74 -19.63
N VAL A 14 23.45 -6.80 -19.49
CA VAL A 14 22.59 -6.32 -20.57
C VAL A 14 22.53 -4.79 -20.50
N GLY A 15 22.85 -4.11 -21.59
CA GLY A 15 22.76 -2.65 -21.68
C GLY A 15 21.31 -2.17 -21.83
N HIS A 16 20.93 -1.13 -21.09
CA HIS A 16 19.62 -0.47 -21.22
C HIS A 16 19.79 1.03 -21.49
N ILE A 17 19.13 1.55 -22.52
CA ILE A 17 19.11 2.99 -22.83
C ILE A 17 18.05 3.65 -21.94
N PHE A 18 18.49 4.26 -20.84
CA PHE A 18 17.59 5.01 -19.95
C PHE A 18 17.08 6.29 -20.62
N ARG A 19 15.76 6.48 -20.58
CA ARG A 19 15.08 7.68 -21.10
C ARG A 19 14.39 8.42 -19.97
N ALA A 20 14.41 9.75 -20.01
CA ALA A 20 13.73 10.58 -19.01
C ALA A 20 12.20 10.63 -19.18
N ARG A 21 11.69 10.36 -20.38
CA ARG A 21 10.25 10.40 -20.71
C ARG A 21 9.87 9.24 -21.63
N SER A 22 8.62 8.79 -21.53
CA SER A 22 8.05 7.79 -22.43
C SER A 22 8.00 8.33 -23.87
N PRO A 23 8.49 7.59 -24.87
CA PRO A 23 8.37 7.99 -26.27
C PRO A 23 6.96 7.74 -26.84
N TYR A 24 6.09 7.03 -26.11
CA TYR A 24 4.75 6.66 -26.57
C TYR A 24 3.70 7.66 -26.10
N SER A 25 2.77 7.99 -27.01
CA SER A 25 1.55 8.71 -26.70
C SER A 25 0.43 7.75 -26.29
N TRP A 26 -0.23 8.05 -25.17
CA TRP A 26 -1.38 7.27 -24.72
C TRP A 26 -2.64 7.71 -25.48
N ARG A 27 -3.19 6.84 -26.32
CA ARG A 27 -4.47 7.06 -27.02
C ARG A 27 -5.70 6.67 -26.17
N VAL A 28 -5.51 6.52 -24.86
CA VAL A 28 -6.52 5.93 -23.97
C VAL A 28 -7.21 7.05 -23.19
N ASN A 29 -8.54 6.97 -23.06
CA ASN A 29 -9.35 7.89 -22.24
C ASN A 29 -9.13 7.70 -20.71
N THR A 30 -8.02 7.06 -20.32
CA THR A 30 -7.60 6.91 -18.92
C THR A 30 -6.56 7.99 -18.64
N SER A 31 -6.90 8.92 -17.74
CA SER A 31 -6.10 10.10 -17.43
C SER A 31 -4.67 9.79 -16.95
N ASN A 32 -4.40 8.58 -16.45
CA ASN A 32 -3.04 8.10 -16.12
C ASN A 32 -2.97 6.56 -15.98
N PRO A 33 -2.51 5.80 -16.99
CA PRO A 33 -2.48 4.33 -16.92
C PRO A 33 -1.49 3.79 -15.88
N LEU A 34 -0.38 4.51 -15.63
CA LEU A 34 0.60 4.11 -14.62
C LEU A 34 -0.03 4.14 -13.23
N ARG A 35 -0.73 5.24 -12.89
CA ARG A 35 -1.41 5.38 -11.60
C ARG A 35 -2.43 4.24 -11.38
N HIS A 36 -3.21 3.92 -12.41
CA HIS A 36 -4.18 2.83 -12.35
C HIS A 36 -3.55 1.46 -12.07
N ASN A 37 -2.45 1.15 -12.77
CA ASN A 37 -1.75 -0.12 -12.60
C ASN A 37 -1.14 -0.27 -11.19
N LEU A 38 -0.58 0.80 -10.65
CA LEU A 38 -0.01 0.79 -9.30
C LEU A 38 -1.07 0.65 -8.21
N LEU A 39 -2.28 1.19 -8.41
CA LEU A 39 -3.40 0.99 -7.49
C LEU A 39 -3.85 -0.48 -7.46
N ARG A 40 -3.91 -1.15 -8.62
CA ARG A 40 -4.21 -2.59 -8.70
C ARG A 40 -3.16 -3.44 -7.98
N LEU A 41 -1.88 -3.11 -8.18
CA LEU A 41 -0.77 -3.76 -7.48
C LEU A 41 -0.94 -3.61 -5.96
N ALA A 42 -1.17 -2.38 -5.49
CA ALA A 42 -1.33 -2.08 -4.07
C ALA A 42 -2.48 -2.84 -3.42
N GLU A 43 -3.63 -2.94 -4.11
CA GLU A 43 -4.81 -3.63 -3.59
C GLU A 43 -4.58 -5.14 -3.41
N VAL A 44 -3.79 -5.77 -4.28
CA VAL A 44 -3.56 -7.21 -4.28
C VAL A 44 -2.34 -7.61 -3.44
N LEU A 45 -1.31 -6.77 -3.39
CA LEU A 45 -0.01 -7.16 -2.83
C LEU A 45 0.32 -6.51 -1.47
N LEU A 46 -0.19 -5.33 -1.17
CA LEU A 46 0.28 -4.58 0.00
C LEU A 46 -0.55 -4.84 1.27
N ASP A 47 -1.58 -5.68 1.21
CA ASP A 47 -2.48 -5.94 2.34
C ASP A 47 -2.89 -4.63 3.03
N ASP A 48 -2.77 -4.51 4.36
CA ASP A 48 -3.06 -3.27 5.10
C ASP A 48 -2.05 -2.14 4.85
N TYR A 49 -0.84 -2.44 4.36
CA TYR A 49 0.14 -1.39 4.02
C TYR A 49 -0.30 -0.55 2.82
N LYS A 50 -1.32 -0.98 2.06
CA LYS A 50 -1.92 -0.18 0.98
C LYS A 50 -2.42 1.18 1.45
N TYR A 51 -2.81 1.34 2.71
CA TYR A 51 -3.28 2.61 3.26
C TYR A 51 -2.18 3.69 3.27
N PHE A 52 -0.93 3.31 3.54
CA PHE A 52 0.21 4.24 3.43
C PHE A 52 0.42 4.69 1.99
N TYR A 53 0.30 3.75 1.04
CA TYR A 53 0.41 4.07 -0.38
C TYR A 53 -0.73 5.00 -0.83
N PHE A 54 -1.98 4.69 -0.48
CA PHE A 54 -3.16 5.50 -0.84
C PHE A 54 -3.10 6.91 -0.26
N ALA A 55 -2.67 7.06 1.00
CA ALA A 55 -2.46 8.36 1.62
C ALA A 55 -1.43 9.19 0.86
N ARG A 56 -0.32 8.58 0.43
CA ARG A 56 0.73 9.26 -0.34
C ARG A 56 0.25 9.74 -1.72
N VAL A 57 -0.62 8.97 -2.38
CA VAL A 57 -1.09 9.26 -3.75
C VAL A 57 -2.45 9.98 -3.78
N ASN A 58 -2.93 10.48 -2.63
CA ASN A 58 -4.26 11.09 -2.46
C ASN A 58 -5.36 10.26 -3.13
N PHE A 59 -5.30 8.93 -3.00
CA PHE A 59 -6.32 8.04 -3.53
C PHE A 59 -7.41 7.86 -2.49
N GLN A 60 -8.61 8.39 -2.79
CA GLN A 60 -9.77 8.10 -1.98
C GLN A 60 -10.29 6.72 -2.33
N THR A 61 -10.17 5.78 -1.40
CA THR A 61 -10.83 4.48 -1.52
C THR A 61 -12.33 4.71 -1.54
N VAL A 62 -12.95 4.64 -2.73
CA VAL A 62 -14.41 4.63 -2.88
C VAL A 62 -14.89 3.33 -2.24
N GLY A 63 -15.36 3.39 -0.98
CA GLY A 63 -15.91 2.22 -0.28
C GLY A 63 -15.30 1.88 1.09
N ARG A 64 -15.02 2.86 1.95
CA ARG A 64 -15.00 2.62 3.41
C ARG A 64 -15.96 3.51 4.19
N THR A 65 -17.13 3.75 3.61
CA THR A 65 -18.35 4.19 4.32
C THR A 65 -19.15 3.03 4.92
N TYR A 66 -18.62 1.80 4.94
CA TYR A 66 -19.24 0.69 5.67
C TYR A 66 -18.31 0.17 6.77
N ARG A 67 -18.75 0.42 8.02
CA ARG A 67 -18.24 -0.03 9.35
C ARG A 67 -17.46 0.96 10.23
N LEU A 68 -17.87 2.23 10.27
CA LEU A 68 -18.07 2.87 11.58
C LEU A 68 -19.32 3.78 11.55
N PHE A 69 -20.44 3.21 11.99
CA PHE A 69 -21.60 3.86 12.61
C PHE A 69 -22.35 4.95 11.82
N PRO A 70 -23.46 4.58 11.14
CA PRO A 70 -24.64 5.42 11.17
C PRO A 70 -25.85 4.68 11.77
N LEU A 71 -25.69 4.02 12.94
CA LEU A 71 -26.88 3.48 13.63
C LEU A 71 -26.84 3.33 15.17
N LEU A 72 -25.84 3.85 15.89
CA LEU A 72 -25.87 3.83 17.36
C LEU A 72 -25.26 5.12 17.97
N LEU A 73 -25.63 6.29 17.43
CA LEU A 73 -25.51 7.56 18.14
C LEU A 73 -26.91 8.07 18.55
N SER A 74 -27.75 7.18 19.09
CA SER A 74 -28.99 7.55 19.75
C SER A 74 -29.16 6.94 21.15
N LEU A 75 -28.24 6.11 21.64
CA LEU A 75 -28.32 5.63 23.02
C LEU A 75 -26.97 5.58 23.74
N SER A 76 -27.00 6.19 24.91
CA SER A 76 -26.08 6.05 26.04
C SER A 76 -24.83 6.93 26.03
N LEU A 77 -25.10 8.17 26.45
CA LEU A 77 -24.20 9.07 27.14
C LEU A 77 -23.75 8.47 28.50
N SER A 78 -22.98 7.38 28.53
CA SER A 78 -22.38 6.89 29.79
C SER A 78 -21.26 5.87 29.57
N GLY A 79 -20.02 6.30 29.83
CA GLY A 79 -18.86 5.42 30.05
C GLY A 79 -17.93 5.27 28.85
N LEU A 80 -16.83 6.04 28.84
CA LEU A 80 -15.68 5.81 27.96
C LEU A 80 -14.88 4.59 28.44
N PRO A 81 -14.72 3.51 27.63
CA PRO A 81 -13.53 2.68 27.68
C PRO A 81 -12.52 3.19 26.65
N GLN A 82 -11.25 3.13 27.03
CA GLN A 82 -10.11 3.64 26.28
C GLN A 82 -10.10 3.11 24.83
N THR A 83 -9.78 4.01 23.90
CA THR A 83 -9.56 3.72 22.48
C THR A 83 -8.64 2.51 22.29
N PRO A 84 -8.98 1.53 21.45
CA PRO A 84 -8.02 0.50 21.08
C PRO A 84 -6.90 1.19 20.31
N GLY A 85 -5.68 1.09 20.83
CA GLY A 85 -4.50 1.70 20.27
C GLY A 85 -4.30 1.33 18.80
N PHE A 86 -3.78 2.32 18.06
CA PHE A 86 -2.98 2.07 16.86
C PHE A 86 -2.11 0.82 17.07
N PRO A 87 -1.99 -0.09 16.09
CA PRO A 87 -0.94 -1.09 16.14
C PRO A 87 0.39 -0.34 16.07
N THR A 88 1.03 -0.15 17.23
CA THR A 88 2.44 0.21 17.33
C THR A 88 3.18 -0.80 16.44
N GLN A 89 3.85 -0.31 15.39
CA GLN A 89 4.81 -1.12 14.67
C GLN A 89 5.82 -1.61 15.69
N ARG A 90 5.76 -2.91 16.03
CA ARG A 90 6.82 -3.54 16.81
C ARG A 90 8.06 -3.49 15.91
N PRO A 91 9.18 -2.89 16.33
CA PRO A 91 10.39 -2.91 15.53
C PRO A 91 10.84 -4.37 15.32
N PRO A 92 11.51 -4.68 14.20
CA PRO A 92 12.01 -6.03 13.96
C PRO A 92 12.96 -6.42 15.09
N HIS A 93 12.70 -7.58 15.71
CA HIS A 93 13.62 -8.18 16.67
C HIS A 93 14.94 -8.44 15.96
N THR A 94 15.98 -7.67 16.31
CA THR A 94 17.36 -8.01 16.01
C THR A 94 17.72 -9.26 16.80
N HIS A 95 17.83 -10.41 16.13
CA HIS A 95 18.51 -11.56 16.69
C HIS A 95 20.00 -11.21 16.82
N HIS A 96 20.40 -10.76 18.01
CA HIS A 96 21.79 -10.86 18.43
C HIS A 96 22.10 -12.34 18.65
N SER A 97 22.66 -12.99 17.63
CA SER A 97 23.44 -14.21 17.81
C SER A 97 24.74 -13.81 18.50
N SER A 98 24.76 -13.99 19.82
CA SER A 98 25.98 -14.09 20.60
C SER A 98 26.60 -15.47 20.36
N SER A 99 27.71 -15.52 19.61
CA SER A 99 28.78 -16.52 19.71
C SER A 99 30.03 -15.94 19.07
#